data_AF-A0A382R247-F1
#
_entry.id   AF-A0A382R247-F1
#
_cell.length_a   1.000
_cell.length_b   1.000
_cell.length_c   1.000
_cell.angle_alpha   90.00
_cell.angle_beta   90.00
_cell.angle_gamma   90.00
#
_symmetry.space_group_name_H-M   'P 1'
#
loop_
_entity.id
_entity.type
_entity.pdbx_description
1 polymer ?
#
loop_
_entity_poly.entity_id
_entity_poly.type
_entity_poly.pdbx_seq_one_letter_code
_entity_poly.pdbx_strand_id
1 'polypeptide(L)'
;VEAALQQGAVVAERGEFTQRAFLNGRLDLLQAEAVLDVIQAGTRRDLAAALGAAGGRLSDEIRRVREATLQCIVQVEAHLDFADEDIEPQAITIVREDLSRITDSVQQLRQGYEGAKRRRDGWMVLLVGPANVGKSTLLNALAHEERAIVAATPGTTRDWVDARVVWGGELLRIVDTAGLRPGSDKVEMEGVRRTQELATEADVLVLVLDGATPWPTQISGSEIVSKAQVVVLNKQDLGLATHLPEGPGWPKTVVPVSAKTSIGLGRLQEALLEALPRESGEARGIFRERHDALLAACEQALKRAAGALRAEPEKAAADLWEALR
;
A
#
# COMPACT_ATOMS: atom_id res chain seq x y z
N VAL A 1 18.08 9.72 -32.31
CA VAL A 1 16.65 9.63 -32.67
C VAL A 1 16.42 10.12 -34.09
N GLU A 2 16.80 11.35 -34.43
CA GLU A 2 16.63 11.91 -35.79
C GLU A 2 17.23 11.04 -36.91
N ALA A 3 18.44 10.53 -36.74
CA ALA A 3 19.07 9.62 -37.71
C ALA A 3 18.25 8.33 -37.94
N ALA A 4 17.52 7.83 -36.94
CA ALA A 4 16.67 6.65 -37.08
C ALA A 4 15.36 6.98 -37.80
N LEU A 5 14.76 8.14 -37.51
CA LEU A 5 13.55 8.61 -38.19
C LEU A 5 13.81 8.87 -39.68
N GLN A 6 14.97 9.44 -40.02
CA GLN A 6 15.40 9.63 -41.41
C GLN A 6 15.59 8.32 -42.19
N GLN A 7 15.79 7.21 -41.47
CA GLN A 7 15.92 5.86 -42.04
C GLN A 7 14.60 5.06 -41.99
N GLY A 8 13.46 5.72 -41.71
CA GLY A 8 12.13 5.12 -41.75
C GLY A 8 11.60 4.56 -40.43
N ALA A 9 12.30 4.77 -39.31
CA ALA A 9 11.75 4.43 -38.00
C ALA A 9 10.57 5.36 -37.62
N VAL A 10 9.66 4.86 -36.80
CA VAL A 10 8.53 5.64 -36.23
C VAL A 10 8.77 5.84 -34.74
N VAL A 11 8.40 7.01 -34.22
CA VAL A 11 8.47 7.30 -32.78
C VAL A 11 7.52 6.37 -32.04
N ALA A 12 8.03 5.67 -31.03
CA ALA A 12 7.23 4.74 -30.26
C ALA A 12 6.22 5.43 -29.33
N GLU A 13 5.04 4.85 -29.18
CA GLU A 13 4.07 5.23 -28.17
C GLU A 13 4.52 4.82 -26.76
N ARG A 14 3.84 5.34 -25.73
CA ARG A 14 4.17 5.04 -24.33
C ARG A 14 3.96 3.55 -24.07
N GLY A 15 5.04 2.86 -23.72
CA GLY A 15 5.01 1.42 -23.40
C GLY A 15 5.00 0.50 -24.61
N GLU A 16 5.11 1.01 -25.84
CA GLU A 16 4.95 0.22 -27.06
C GLU A 16 5.95 -0.94 -27.18
N PHE A 17 7.20 -0.77 -26.72
CA PHE A 17 8.18 -1.87 -26.72
C PHE A 17 7.78 -3.02 -25.81
N THR A 18 7.28 -2.72 -24.61
CA THR A 18 6.80 -3.72 -23.65
C THR A 18 5.52 -4.38 -24.15
N GLN A 19 4.61 -3.59 -24.74
CA GLN A 19 3.39 -4.10 -25.37
C GLN A 19 3.71 -5.08 -26.51
N ARG A 20 4.66 -4.74 -27.39
CA ARG A 20 5.11 -5.64 -28.47
C ARG A 20 5.72 -6.93 -27.90
N ALA A 21 6.46 -6.87 -26.80
CA ALA A 21 6.99 -8.08 -26.16
C ALA A 21 5.87 -8.99 -25.60
N PHE A 22 4.83 -8.40 -25.00
CA PHE A 22 3.64 -9.11 -24.55
C PHE A 22 2.85 -9.74 -25.72
N LEU A 23 2.53 -8.96 -26.75
CA LEU A 23 1.75 -9.43 -27.90
C LEU A 23 2.45 -10.54 -28.69
N ASN A 24 3.79 -10.55 -28.70
CA ASN A 24 4.59 -11.62 -29.32
C ASN A 24 4.85 -12.81 -28.38
N GLY A 25 4.22 -12.87 -27.21
CA GLY A 25 4.31 -13.99 -26.27
C GLY A 25 5.66 -14.13 -25.55
N ARG A 26 6.55 -13.12 -25.65
CA ARG A 26 7.83 -13.12 -24.92
C ARG A 26 7.64 -12.87 -23.43
N LEU A 27 6.62 -12.09 -23.08
CA LEU A 27 6.22 -11.78 -21.71
C LEU A 27 4.74 -12.09 -21.57
N ASP A 28 4.30 -12.51 -20.38
CA ASP A 28 2.90 -12.39 -20.01
C ASP A 28 2.55 -10.98 -19.49
N LEU A 29 1.28 -10.76 -19.17
CA LEU A 29 0.79 -9.44 -18.75
C LEU A 29 1.38 -8.99 -17.40
N LEU A 30 1.64 -9.92 -16.47
CA LEU A 30 2.19 -9.59 -15.16
C LEU A 30 3.66 -9.20 -15.26
N GLN A 31 4.42 -9.93 -16.08
CA GLN A 31 5.80 -9.60 -16.40
C GLN A 31 5.91 -8.26 -17.13
N ALA A 32 5.01 -7.99 -18.09
CA ALA A 32 4.95 -6.71 -18.80
C ALA A 32 4.70 -5.52 -17.84
N GLU A 33 3.81 -5.68 -16.86
CA GLU A 33 3.57 -4.65 -15.85
C GLU A 33 4.75 -4.47 -14.89
N ALA A 34 5.39 -5.58 -14.50
CA ALA A 34 6.54 -5.54 -13.62
C ALA A 34 7.72 -4.76 -14.23
N VAL A 35 7.83 -4.66 -15.55
CA VAL A 35 8.83 -3.80 -16.22
C VAL A 35 8.67 -2.34 -15.77
N LEU A 36 7.44 -1.84 -15.69
CA LEU A 36 7.19 -0.47 -15.22
C LEU A 36 7.57 -0.32 -13.74
N ASP A 37 7.26 -1.34 -12.93
CA ASP A 37 7.59 -1.32 -11.51
C ASP A 37 9.11 -1.33 -11.25
N VAL A 38 9.89 -2.03 -12.09
CA VAL A 38 11.36 -2.00 -12.03
C VAL A 38 11.89 -0.58 -12.29
N ILE A 39 11.30 0.13 -13.24
CA ILE A 39 11.68 1.51 -13.58
C ILE A 39 11.29 2.49 -12.47
N GLN A 40 10.15 2.26 -11.81
CA GLN A 40 9.60 3.15 -10.79
C GLN A 40 10.04 2.81 -9.36
N ALA A 41 10.78 1.73 -9.14
CA ALA A 41 11.17 1.26 -7.82
C ALA A 41 11.90 2.35 -7.01
N GLY A 42 11.28 2.78 -5.91
CA GLY A 42 11.83 3.81 -5.02
C GLY A 42 12.82 3.26 -3.99
N THR A 43 12.68 1.99 -3.61
CA THR A 43 13.55 1.33 -2.63
C THR A 43 14.22 0.08 -3.20
N ARG A 44 15.28 -0.41 -2.54
CA ARG A 44 15.92 -1.68 -2.89
C ARG A 44 14.97 -2.88 -2.76
N ARG A 45 14.05 -2.82 -1.80
CA ARG A 45 13.05 -3.87 -1.59
C ARG A 45 12.02 -3.90 -2.72
N ASP A 46 11.57 -2.73 -3.16
CA ASP A 46 10.66 -2.62 -4.31
C ASP A 46 11.32 -3.14 -5.58
N LEU A 47 12.58 -2.77 -5.80
CA LEU A 47 13.34 -3.26 -6.95
C LEU A 47 13.46 -4.78 -6.93
N ALA A 48 13.79 -5.38 -5.78
CA ALA A 48 13.88 -6.83 -5.65
C ALA A 48 12.53 -7.52 -5.93
N ALA A 49 11.43 -6.96 -5.42
CA ALA A 49 10.08 -7.47 -5.67
C ALA A 49 9.69 -7.35 -7.16
N ALA A 50 9.98 -6.21 -7.78
CA ALA A 50 9.71 -5.93 -9.20
C ALA A 50 10.51 -6.86 -10.12
N LEU A 51 11.79 -7.09 -9.80
CA LEU A 51 12.64 -8.05 -10.53
C LEU A 51 12.13 -9.48 -10.40
N GLY A 52 11.65 -9.88 -9.23
CA GLY A 52 11.03 -11.19 -9.03
C GLY A 52 9.76 -11.38 -9.87
N ALA A 53 8.91 -10.36 -9.93
CA ALA A 53 7.70 -10.36 -10.76
C ALA A 53 8.02 -10.34 -12.26
N ALA A 54 8.98 -9.53 -12.70
CA ALA A 54 9.46 -9.50 -14.08
C ALA A 54 10.11 -10.83 -14.50
N GLY A 55 10.72 -11.53 -13.55
CA GLY A 55 11.25 -12.89 -13.72
C GLY A 55 10.18 -13.98 -13.81
N GLY A 56 8.90 -13.66 -13.65
CA GLY A 56 7.79 -14.60 -13.79
C GLY A 56 7.33 -15.30 -12.51
N ARG A 57 7.88 -14.96 -11.32
CA ARG A 57 7.50 -15.61 -10.06
C ARG A 57 5.99 -15.56 -9.80
N LEU A 58 5.39 -14.39 -9.99
CA LEU A 58 3.95 -14.21 -9.79
C LEU A 58 3.13 -14.98 -10.84
N SER A 59 3.61 -15.00 -12.08
CA SER A 59 3.01 -15.78 -13.16
C SER A 59 3.02 -17.27 -12.86
N ASP A 60 4.10 -17.79 -12.27
CA ASP A 60 4.22 -19.20 -11.88
C ASP A 60 3.31 -19.55 -10.70
N GLU A 61 3.10 -18.62 -9.76
CA GLU A 61 2.12 -18.80 -8.68
C GLU A 61 0.69 -18.83 -9.21
N ILE A 62 0.31 -17.90 -10.09
CA ILE A 62 -1.02 -17.90 -10.71
C ILE A 62 -1.22 -19.13 -11.61
N ARG A 63 -0.19 -19.56 -12.34
CA ARG A 63 -0.27 -20.77 -13.17
C ARG A 63 -0.52 -22.02 -12.32
N ARG A 64 0.12 -22.14 -11.16
CA ARG A 64 -0.12 -23.25 -10.22
C ARG A 64 -1.55 -23.27 -9.69
N VAL A 65 -2.11 -22.11 -9.35
CA VAL A 65 -3.53 -22.00 -8.96
C VAL A 65 -4.43 -22.43 -10.11
N ARG A 66 -4.19 -21.91 -11.33
CA ARG A 66 -4.96 -22.24 -12.53
C ARG A 66 -4.92 -23.73 -12.86
N GLU A 67 -3.74 -24.34 -12.82
CA GLU A 67 -3.56 -25.78 -13.07
C GLU A 67 -4.30 -26.63 -12.03
N ALA A 68 -4.22 -26.27 -10.75
CA ALA A 68 -4.95 -26.96 -9.69
C ALA A 68 -6.47 -26.81 -9.85
N THR A 69 -6.97 -25.62 -10.17
CA THR A 69 -8.40 -25.39 -10.46
C THR A 69 -8.86 -26.22 -11.66
N LEU A 70 -8.06 -26.29 -12.73
CA LEU A 70 -8.37 -27.12 -13.90
C LEU A 70 -8.45 -28.60 -13.54
N GLN A 71 -7.58 -29.10 -12.65
CA GLN A 71 -7.67 -30.48 -12.17
C GLN A 71 -8.97 -30.73 -11.40
N CYS A 72 -9.40 -29.78 -10.55
CA CYS A 72 -10.70 -29.89 -9.89
C CYS A 72 -11.87 -29.90 -10.89
N ILE A 73 -11.82 -29.09 -11.94
CA ILE A 73 -12.83 -29.09 -13.02
C ILE A 73 -12.90 -30.47 -13.67
N VAL A 74 -11.74 -31.01 -14.11
CA VAL A 74 -11.68 -32.33 -14.75
C VAL A 74 -12.25 -33.41 -13.83
N GLN A 75 -11.92 -33.37 -12.54
CA GLN A 75 -12.47 -34.31 -11.57
C GLN A 75 -13.99 -34.15 -11.46
N VAL A 76 -14.51 -32.94 -11.24
CA VAL A 76 -15.96 -32.73 -11.08
C VAL A 76 -16.73 -33.10 -12.35
N GLU A 77 -16.25 -32.71 -13.54
CA GLU A 77 -16.91 -33.02 -14.81
C GLU A 77 -16.90 -34.52 -15.11
N ALA A 78 -15.78 -35.21 -14.86
CA ALA A 78 -15.75 -36.66 -14.99
C ALA A 78 -16.82 -37.34 -14.13
N HIS A 79 -17.14 -36.82 -12.94
CA HIS A 79 -18.21 -37.38 -12.11
C HIS A 79 -19.61 -37.06 -12.64
N LEU A 80 -19.82 -35.91 -13.29
CA LEU A 80 -21.10 -35.57 -13.90
C LEU A 80 -21.44 -36.50 -15.07
N ASP A 81 -20.43 -36.87 -15.88
CA ASP A 81 -20.61 -37.74 -17.04
C ASP A 81 -20.96 -39.20 -16.66
N PHE A 82 -20.70 -39.63 -15.42
CA PHE A 82 -20.97 -40.99 -14.92
C PHE A 82 -22.00 -41.04 -13.77
N ALA A 83 -22.87 -40.03 -13.66
CA ALA A 83 -23.81 -39.84 -12.54
C ALA A 83 -24.85 -40.98 -12.28
N ASP A 84 -24.96 -41.97 -13.16
CA ASP A 84 -25.78 -43.17 -12.96
C ASP A 84 -25.11 -44.19 -12.01
N GLU A 85 -23.83 -44.02 -11.68
CA GLU A 85 -23.10 -44.78 -10.65
C GLU A 85 -22.98 -43.94 -9.38
N ASP A 86 -23.44 -44.46 -8.22
CA ASP A 86 -23.36 -43.78 -6.92
C ASP A 86 -21.94 -43.23 -6.68
N ILE A 87 -21.84 -41.92 -6.43
CA ILE A 87 -20.55 -41.23 -6.25
C ILE A 87 -19.76 -41.88 -5.12
N GLU A 88 -18.51 -42.29 -5.38
CA GLU A 88 -17.62 -42.70 -4.30
C GLU A 88 -17.34 -41.51 -3.36
N PRO A 89 -17.70 -41.57 -2.07
CA PRO A 89 -17.51 -40.46 -1.13
C PRO A 89 -16.05 -39.98 -0.98
N GLN A 90 -15.10 -40.80 -1.42
CA GLN A 90 -13.66 -40.52 -1.40
C GLN A 90 -13.28 -39.44 -2.43
N ALA A 91 -13.84 -39.48 -3.64
CA ALA A 91 -13.48 -38.55 -4.70
C ALA A 91 -13.94 -37.10 -4.40
N ILE A 92 -15.16 -36.93 -3.87
CA ILE A 92 -15.65 -35.63 -3.38
C ILE A 92 -14.74 -35.08 -2.27
N THR A 93 -14.24 -35.95 -1.41
CA THR A 93 -13.38 -35.55 -0.30
C THR A 93 -12.05 -35.01 -0.81
N ILE A 94 -11.45 -35.67 -1.81
CA ILE A 94 -10.21 -35.21 -2.47
C ILE A 94 -10.41 -33.84 -3.12
N VAL A 95 -11.45 -33.69 -3.95
CA VAL A 95 -11.76 -32.40 -4.61
C VAL A 95 -11.93 -31.28 -3.58
N ARG A 96 -12.63 -31.55 -2.48
CA ARG A 96 -12.84 -30.55 -1.41
C ARG A 96 -11.52 -30.14 -0.73
N GLU A 97 -10.63 -31.08 -0.48
CA GLU A 97 -9.30 -30.79 0.09
C GLU A 97 -8.46 -29.95 -0.89
N ASP A 98 -8.51 -30.28 -2.19
CA ASP A 98 -7.87 -29.49 -3.25
C ASP A 98 -8.42 -28.06 -3.30
N LEU A 99 -9.74 -27.89 -3.29
CA LEU A 99 -10.38 -26.57 -3.27
C LEU A 99 -9.99 -25.75 -2.05
N SER A 100 -9.86 -26.38 -0.87
CA SER A 100 -9.37 -25.69 0.33
C SER A 100 -7.95 -25.18 0.13
N ARG A 101 -7.04 -26.02 -0.38
CA ARG A 101 -5.64 -25.64 -0.64
C ARG A 101 -5.50 -24.55 -1.69
N ILE A 102 -6.31 -24.60 -2.75
CA ILE A 102 -6.36 -23.57 -3.79
C ILE A 102 -6.85 -22.25 -3.19
N THR A 103 -7.94 -22.29 -2.40
CA THR A 103 -8.50 -21.10 -1.74
C THR A 103 -7.48 -20.46 -0.80
N ASP A 104 -6.77 -21.24 0.01
CA ASP A 104 -5.71 -20.74 0.90
C ASP A 104 -4.56 -20.10 0.11
N SER A 105 -4.20 -20.68 -1.03
CA SER A 105 -3.16 -20.13 -1.92
C SER A 105 -3.59 -18.78 -2.51
N VAL A 106 -4.84 -18.65 -2.95
CA VAL A 106 -5.40 -17.38 -3.46
C VAL A 106 -5.45 -16.33 -2.34
N GLN A 107 -5.88 -16.70 -1.13
CA GLN A 107 -5.87 -15.78 0.01
C GLN A 107 -4.46 -15.28 0.35
N GLN A 108 -3.47 -16.16 0.31
CA GLN A 108 -2.07 -15.79 0.51
C GLN A 108 -1.54 -14.83 -0.57
N LEU A 109 -1.95 -15.00 -1.84
CA LEU A 109 -1.63 -14.05 -2.92
C LEU A 109 -2.25 -12.68 -2.65
N ARG A 110 -3.51 -12.65 -2.18
CA ARG A 110 -4.22 -11.41 -1.84
C ARG A 110 -3.60 -10.67 -0.65
N GLN A 111 -3.17 -11.38 0.38
CA GLN A 111 -2.43 -10.77 1.51
C GLN A 111 -1.12 -10.11 1.02
N GLY A 112 -0.48 -10.68 -0.01
CA GLY A 112 0.66 -10.07 -0.68
C GLY A 112 0.36 -8.72 -1.33
N TYR A 113 -0.88 -8.47 -1.77
CA TYR A 113 -1.30 -7.21 -2.37
C TYR A 113 -1.33 -6.05 -1.38
N GLU A 114 -1.85 -6.25 -0.16
CA GLU A 114 -1.91 -5.15 0.82
C GLU A 114 -0.52 -4.62 1.13
N GLY A 115 0.46 -5.51 1.34
CA GLY A 115 1.86 -5.11 1.51
C GLY A 115 2.45 -4.49 0.24
N ALA A 116 2.10 -4.97 -0.95
CA ALA A 116 2.56 -4.38 -2.20
C ALA A 116 2.01 -2.97 -2.44
N LYS A 117 0.75 -2.72 -2.07
CA LYS A 117 0.11 -1.41 -2.13
C LYS A 117 0.82 -0.44 -1.17
N ARG A 118 1.01 -0.83 0.09
CA ARG A 118 1.74 -0.03 1.09
C ARG A 118 3.16 0.31 0.64
N ARG A 119 3.91 -0.67 0.13
CA ARG A 119 5.26 -0.43 -0.41
C ARG A 119 5.29 0.58 -1.56
N ARG A 120 4.29 0.54 -2.44
CA ARG A 120 4.18 1.47 -3.59
C ARG A 120 3.82 2.89 -3.16
N ASP A 121 2.87 3.03 -2.25
CA ASP A 121 2.35 4.34 -1.83
C ASP A 121 3.22 4.99 -0.74
N GLY A 122 3.99 4.16 -0.02
CA GLY A 122 4.81 4.54 1.13
C GLY A 122 3.99 4.60 2.42
N TRP A 123 4.70 4.51 3.55
CA TRP A 123 4.12 4.72 4.88
C TRP A 123 3.64 6.15 5.02
N MET A 124 2.36 6.34 5.31
CA MET A 124 1.76 7.65 5.47
C MET A 124 2.11 8.22 6.85
N VAL A 125 2.94 9.27 6.86
CA VAL A 125 3.27 10.05 8.05
C VAL A 125 2.45 11.34 8.05
N LEU A 126 1.47 11.43 8.94
CA LEU A 126 0.59 12.59 9.02
C LEU A 126 1.08 13.59 10.07
N LEU A 127 1.42 14.81 9.63
CA LEU A 127 1.77 15.91 10.53
C LEU A 127 0.50 16.62 10.99
N VAL A 128 0.18 16.54 12.28
CA VAL A 128 -0.97 17.22 12.90
C VAL A 128 -0.51 18.20 13.96
N GLY A 129 -1.33 19.20 14.24
CA GLY A 129 -1.03 20.19 15.28
C GLY A 129 -1.62 21.56 14.98
N PRO A 130 -1.55 22.50 15.92
CA PRO A 130 -2.10 23.84 15.76
C PRO A 130 -1.58 24.58 14.51
N ALA A 131 -2.28 25.64 14.11
CA ALA A 131 -1.77 26.53 13.07
C ALA A 131 -0.45 27.20 13.52
N ASN A 132 0.45 27.51 12.57
CA ASN A 132 1.70 28.25 12.80
C ASN A 132 2.75 27.59 13.72
N VAL A 133 2.59 26.31 14.06
CA VAL A 133 3.62 25.51 14.77
C VAL A 133 4.77 25.07 13.85
N GLY A 134 4.67 25.32 12.54
CA GLY A 134 5.72 25.06 11.56
C GLY A 134 5.68 23.68 10.91
N LYS A 135 4.49 23.08 10.74
CA LYS A 135 4.30 21.78 10.05
C LYS A 135 4.83 21.80 8.61
N SER A 136 4.43 22.78 7.80
CA SER A 136 4.92 22.90 6.42
C SER A 136 6.43 23.14 6.34
N THR A 137 6.98 23.92 7.29
CA THR A 137 8.43 24.11 7.40
C THR A 137 9.14 22.80 7.73
N LEU A 138 8.57 22.02 8.66
CA LEU A 138 9.09 20.70 9.03
C LEU A 138 9.04 19.72 7.86
N LEU A 139 7.91 19.66 7.13
CA LEU A 139 7.77 18.83 5.93
C LEU A 139 8.86 19.16 4.91
N ASN A 140 9.06 20.44 4.60
CA ASN A 140 10.08 20.86 3.64
C ASN A 140 11.49 20.50 4.14
N ALA A 141 11.78 20.72 5.42
CA ALA A 141 13.09 20.37 5.99
C ALA A 141 13.38 18.86 5.91
N LEU A 142 12.38 18.03 6.27
CA LEU A 142 12.46 16.57 6.16
C LEU A 142 12.59 16.10 4.70
N ALA A 143 11.92 16.76 3.76
CA ALA A 143 12.02 16.47 2.34
C ALA A 143 13.40 16.83 1.73
N HIS A 144 14.14 17.73 2.37
CA HIS A 144 15.45 18.19 1.88
C HIS A 144 16.65 17.43 2.47
N GLU A 145 16.53 16.78 3.64
CA GLU A 145 17.66 16.08 4.28
C GLU A 145 18.07 14.77 3.59
N GLU A 146 17.17 14.10 2.87
CA GLU A 146 17.50 12.95 2.03
C GLU A 146 16.93 13.10 0.62
N ARG A 147 17.45 12.31 -0.35
CA ARG A 147 16.99 12.31 -1.74
C ARG A 147 15.49 12.01 -1.81
N ALA A 148 14.66 13.05 -1.77
CA ALA A 148 13.27 12.94 -2.17
C ALA A 148 13.26 12.44 -3.62
N ILE A 149 12.75 11.22 -3.83
CA ILE A 149 12.34 10.81 -5.17
C ILE A 149 11.05 11.59 -5.42
N VAL A 150 11.21 12.82 -5.89
CA VAL A 150 10.09 13.65 -6.34
C VAL A 150 9.59 13.03 -7.63
N ALA A 151 8.76 12.00 -7.52
CA ALA A 151 7.91 11.58 -8.62
C ALA A 151 6.85 12.66 -8.79
N ALA A 152 7.18 13.71 -9.55
CA ALA A 152 6.19 14.66 -10.01
C ALA A 152 5.22 13.90 -10.91
N THR A 153 4.03 13.58 -10.41
CA THR A 153 2.90 13.24 -11.27
C THR A 153 2.33 14.57 -11.75
N PRO A 154 2.54 14.99 -13.01
CA PRO A 154 2.05 16.29 -13.48
C PRO A 154 0.52 16.18 -13.58
N GLY A 155 -0.23 16.86 -12.69
CA GLY A 155 -1.68 16.96 -12.86
C GLY A 155 -2.58 17.20 -11.65
N THR A 156 -2.14 17.11 -10.40
CA THR A 156 -3.05 17.27 -9.25
C THR A 156 -2.81 18.57 -8.50
N THR A 157 -3.24 19.69 -9.11
CA THR A 157 -3.39 20.95 -8.41
C THR A 157 -4.60 20.94 -7.47
N ARG A 158 -4.33 21.34 -6.23
CA ARG A 158 -5.23 21.72 -5.11
C ARG A 158 -5.49 20.60 -4.10
N ASP A 159 -4.98 20.88 -2.89
CA ASP A 159 -5.04 20.14 -1.63
C ASP A 159 -3.84 19.23 -1.36
N TRP A 160 -3.13 19.58 -0.27
CA TRP A 160 -1.95 18.97 0.34
C TRP A 160 -0.59 19.25 -0.34
N VAL A 161 0.37 19.62 0.49
CA VAL A 161 1.79 19.48 0.17
C VAL A 161 2.19 18.12 0.75
N ASP A 162 2.35 17.11 -0.09
CA ASP A 162 2.91 15.82 0.32
C ASP A 162 4.34 15.66 -0.21
N ALA A 163 5.21 15.09 0.62
CA ALA A 163 6.59 14.81 0.28
C ALA A 163 6.85 13.29 0.38
N ARG A 164 7.56 12.75 -0.61
CA ARG A 164 7.99 11.35 -0.62
C ARG A 164 9.49 11.28 -0.36
N VAL A 165 9.88 10.57 0.70
CA VAL A 165 11.26 10.42 1.14
C VAL A 165 11.56 8.94 1.36
N VAL A 166 12.80 8.52 1.12
CA VAL A 166 13.23 7.15 1.35
C VAL A 166 14.21 7.14 2.50
N TRP A 167 13.83 6.61 3.67
CA TRP A 167 14.65 6.60 4.88
C TRP A 167 14.81 5.17 5.40
N GLY A 168 16.02 4.76 5.76
CA GLY A 168 16.24 3.39 6.28
C GLY A 168 15.85 2.27 5.31
N GLY A 169 15.65 2.58 4.01
CA GLY A 169 15.15 1.65 3.00
C GLY A 169 13.62 1.56 2.91
N GLU A 170 12.88 2.36 3.68
CA GLU A 170 11.42 2.49 3.65
C GLU A 170 11.03 3.74 2.85
N LEU A 171 9.96 3.66 2.05
CA LEU A 171 9.33 4.82 1.41
C LEU A 171 8.33 5.43 2.39
N LEU A 172 8.48 6.71 2.71
CA LEU A 172 7.55 7.46 3.56
C LEU A 172 6.90 8.56 2.74
N ARG A 173 5.59 8.69 2.89
CA ARG A 173 4.78 9.79 2.37
C ARG A 173 4.38 10.70 3.53
N ILE A 174 5.09 11.82 3.65
CA ILE A 174 4.85 12.83 4.68
C ILE A 174 3.76 13.77 4.19
N VAL A 175 2.67 13.89 4.96
CA VAL A 175 1.49 14.69 4.61
C VAL A 175 1.32 15.80 5.64
N ASP A 176 1.32 17.05 5.17
CA ASP A 176 1.01 18.22 6.01
C ASP A 176 -0.49 18.50 6.03
N THR A 177 -1.08 18.62 7.23
CA THR A 177 -2.50 18.99 7.38
C THR A 177 -2.70 20.48 7.57
N ALA A 178 -3.91 20.97 7.25
CA ALA A 178 -4.36 22.24 7.80
C ALA A 178 -4.29 22.21 9.34
N GLY A 179 -3.98 23.34 9.97
CA GLY A 179 -3.80 23.40 11.43
C GLY A 179 -5.08 23.10 12.22
N LEU A 180 -4.94 22.44 13.36
CA LEU A 180 -6.04 22.19 14.30
C LEU A 180 -6.47 23.52 14.97
N ARG A 181 -7.65 24.02 14.66
CA ARG A 181 -8.33 25.10 15.41
C ARG A 181 -9.80 24.75 15.61
N PRO A 182 -10.38 25.00 16.80
CA PRO A 182 -11.82 25.11 16.93
C PRO A 182 -12.25 26.47 16.35
N GLY A 183 -12.99 26.45 15.25
CA GLY A 183 -13.43 27.64 14.52
C GLY A 183 -14.83 27.47 13.93
N SER A 184 -15.54 28.59 13.74
CA SER A 184 -16.98 28.65 13.44
C SER A 184 -17.34 28.64 11.95
N ASP A 185 -16.35 28.64 11.06
CA ASP A 185 -16.57 28.77 9.61
C ASP A 185 -16.54 27.42 8.89
N LYS A 186 -17.37 27.27 7.86
CA LYS A 186 -17.55 26.01 7.09
C LYS A 186 -16.25 25.43 6.52
N VAL A 187 -15.30 26.28 6.15
CA VAL A 187 -13.98 25.87 5.61
C VAL A 187 -13.10 25.24 6.69
N GLU A 188 -13.20 25.72 7.92
CA GLU A 188 -12.38 25.24 9.04
C GLU A 188 -12.92 23.92 9.60
N MET A 189 -14.25 23.77 9.67
CA MET A 189 -14.89 22.50 10.04
C MET A 189 -14.54 21.38 9.05
N GLU A 190 -14.48 21.70 7.75
CA GLU A 190 -14.05 20.75 6.72
C GLU A 190 -12.57 20.38 6.89
N GLY A 191 -11.71 21.33 7.27
CA GLY A 191 -10.30 21.07 7.60
C GLY A 191 -10.12 20.09 8.77
N VAL A 192 -10.92 20.23 9.83
CA VAL A 192 -10.88 19.33 11.00
C VAL A 192 -11.39 17.93 10.62
N ARG A 193 -12.55 17.85 9.94
CA ARG A 193 -13.12 16.57 9.47
C ARG A 193 -12.13 15.80 8.60
N ARG A 194 -11.52 16.49 7.65
CA ARG A 194 -10.55 15.91 6.72
C ARG A 194 -9.25 15.47 7.41
N THR A 195 -8.81 16.20 8.43
CA THR A 195 -7.67 15.78 9.27
C THR A 195 -8.00 14.50 10.03
N GLN A 196 -9.24 14.33 10.51
CA GLN A 196 -9.69 13.11 11.20
C GLN A 196 -9.78 11.91 10.25
N GLU A 197 -10.28 12.11 9.03
CA GLU A 197 -10.30 11.08 7.98
C GLU A 197 -8.88 10.60 7.67
N LEU A 198 -7.95 11.52 7.38
CA LEU A 198 -6.54 11.19 7.13
C LEU A 198 -5.85 10.52 8.32
N ALA A 199 -6.19 10.92 9.55
CA ALA A 199 -5.62 10.30 10.74
C ALA A 199 -6.07 8.86 10.95
N THR A 200 -7.17 8.45 10.32
CA THR A 200 -7.64 7.05 10.32
C THR A 200 -6.84 6.20 9.31
N GLU A 201 -6.34 6.83 8.24
CA GLU A 201 -5.54 6.19 7.19
C GLU A 201 -4.03 6.23 7.47
N ALA A 202 -3.58 7.15 8.34
CA ALA A 202 -2.17 7.35 8.62
C ALA A 202 -1.53 6.18 9.36
N ASP A 203 -0.38 5.72 8.88
CA ASP A 203 0.43 4.70 9.54
C ASP A 203 1.15 5.26 10.77
N VAL A 204 1.61 6.51 10.68
CA VAL A 204 2.24 7.24 11.79
C VAL A 204 1.64 8.65 11.90
N LEU A 205 1.16 8.98 13.08
CA LEU A 205 0.62 10.29 13.42
C LEU A 205 1.63 11.06 14.26
N VAL A 206 1.99 12.26 13.79
CA VAL A 206 3.02 13.11 14.39
C VAL A 206 2.38 14.41 14.88
N LEU A 207 2.38 14.62 16.19
CA LEU A 207 1.90 15.85 16.79
C LEU A 207 3.01 16.90 16.81
N VAL A 208 2.88 17.94 16.01
CA VAL A 208 3.81 19.08 15.95
C VAL A 208 3.30 20.21 16.84
N LEU A 209 4.15 20.65 17.77
CA LEU A 209 3.89 21.75 18.68
C LEU A 209 4.98 22.82 18.55
N ASP A 210 4.63 24.05 18.93
CA ASP A 210 5.61 25.12 19.10
C ASP A 210 6.26 25.00 20.47
N GLY A 211 7.48 24.44 20.48
CA GLY A 211 8.30 24.20 21.67
C GLY A 211 8.59 25.46 22.48
N ALA A 212 8.55 26.65 21.86
CA ALA A 212 8.83 27.92 22.52
C ALA A 212 7.62 28.49 23.28
N THR A 213 6.46 27.84 23.19
CA THR A 213 5.21 28.30 23.81
C THR A 213 4.67 27.29 24.83
N PRO A 214 3.87 27.71 25.82
CA PRO A 214 3.20 26.78 26.73
C PRO A 214 2.27 25.82 25.98
N TRP A 215 1.88 24.73 26.65
CA TRP A 215 0.96 23.74 26.09
C TRP A 215 -0.33 24.40 25.55
N PRO A 216 -0.69 24.17 24.28
CA PRO A 216 -1.90 24.75 23.69
C PRO A 216 -3.15 24.07 24.25
N THR A 217 -3.94 24.80 25.04
CA THR A 217 -5.17 24.28 25.66
C THR A 217 -6.27 23.93 24.66
N GLN A 218 -6.22 24.49 23.43
CA GLN A 218 -7.24 24.25 22.41
C GLN A 218 -7.24 22.83 21.83
N ILE A 219 -6.12 22.10 21.99
CA ILE A 219 -6.01 20.70 21.55
C ILE A 219 -6.10 19.70 22.72
N SER A 220 -6.22 20.20 23.95
CA SER A 220 -6.39 19.37 25.15
C SER A 220 -7.68 18.57 25.05
N GLY A 221 -7.57 17.24 25.07
CA GLY A 221 -8.72 16.32 24.97
C GLY A 221 -9.11 15.92 23.55
N SER A 222 -8.35 16.33 22.52
CA SER A 222 -8.56 15.84 21.16
C SER A 222 -8.12 14.39 21.02
N GLU A 223 -8.96 13.53 20.43
CA GLU A 223 -8.64 12.13 20.15
C GLU A 223 -7.43 11.96 19.22
N ILE A 224 -7.16 12.95 18.37
CA ILE A 224 -6.00 12.92 17.46
C ILE A 224 -4.69 13.08 18.23
N VAL A 225 -4.71 13.78 19.36
CA VAL A 225 -3.53 13.99 20.21
C VAL A 225 -3.17 12.71 20.95
N SER A 226 -4.16 11.96 21.44
CA SER A 226 -3.92 10.69 22.15
C SER A 226 -3.49 9.54 21.23
N LYS A 227 -3.78 9.63 19.93
CA LYS A 227 -3.36 8.65 18.92
C LYS A 227 -1.96 8.89 18.37
N ALA A 228 -1.38 10.08 18.61
CA ALA A 228 -0.06 10.41 18.07
C ALA A 228 1.01 9.44 18.61
N GLN A 229 1.87 8.93 17.74
CA GLN A 229 2.99 8.07 18.12
C GLN A 229 4.24 8.88 18.46
N VAL A 230 4.41 10.04 17.80
CA VAL A 230 5.56 10.94 17.98
C VAL A 230 5.08 12.36 18.24
N VAL A 231 5.63 13.02 19.27
CA VAL A 231 5.49 14.47 19.47
C VAL A 231 6.76 15.17 19.00
N VAL A 232 6.58 16.21 18.20
CA VAL A 232 7.64 17.11 17.77
C VAL A 232 7.49 18.45 18.48
N LEU A 233 8.49 18.82 19.28
CA LEU A 233 8.60 20.17 19.86
C LEU A 233 9.44 21.03 18.91
N ASN A 234 8.79 21.68 17.95
CA ASN A 234 9.45 22.49 16.93
C ASN A 234 9.91 23.84 17.50
N LYS A 235 10.77 24.55 16.76
CA LYS A 235 11.36 25.85 17.12
C LYS A 235 12.27 25.80 18.36
N GLN A 236 12.96 24.68 18.58
CA GLN A 236 13.92 24.52 19.67
C GLN A 236 15.01 25.61 19.68
N ASP A 237 15.31 26.22 18.53
CA ASP A 237 16.23 27.37 18.42
C ASP A 237 15.80 28.59 19.25
N LEU A 238 14.52 28.68 19.62
CA LEU A 238 13.96 29.74 20.46
C LEU A 238 13.87 29.35 21.95
N GLY A 239 14.32 28.14 22.31
CA GLY A 239 14.16 27.55 23.64
C GLY A 239 12.91 26.69 23.78
N LEU A 240 12.88 25.84 24.82
CA LEU A 240 11.76 24.94 25.12
C LEU A 240 11.03 25.40 26.37
N ALA A 241 9.81 25.90 26.19
CA ALA A 241 8.88 26.30 27.24
C ALA A 241 7.62 25.41 27.29
N THR A 242 7.40 24.57 26.27
CA THR A 242 6.30 23.59 26.29
C THR A 242 6.60 22.47 27.28
N HIS A 243 5.70 22.28 28.23
CA HIS A 243 5.67 21.10 29.09
C HIS A 243 4.50 20.23 28.68
N LEU A 244 4.78 18.97 28.30
CA LEU A 244 3.72 18.00 28.03
C LEU A 244 2.99 17.68 29.33
N PRO A 245 1.66 17.57 29.33
CA PRO A 245 0.94 17.19 30.54
C PRO A 245 1.34 15.77 31.00
N GLU A 246 1.35 15.55 32.31
CA GLU A 246 1.60 14.23 32.89
C GLU A 246 0.31 13.38 32.82
N GLY A 247 0.41 12.10 32.47
CA GLY A 247 -0.73 11.17 32.49
C GLY A 247 -0.62 9.95 31.55
N PRO A 248 -1.58 9.01 31.62
CA PRO A 248 -1.70 7.95 30.62
C PRO A 248 -2.25 8.51 29.29
N GLY A 249 -1.69 8.08 28.16
CA GLY A 249 -2.18 8.46 26.81
C GLY A 249 -1.33 9.49 26.06
N TRP A 250 -0.14 9.84 26.56
CA TRP A 250 0.81 10.68 25.85
C TRP A 250 1.72 9.86 24.93
N PRO A 251 2.16 10.41 23.78
CA PRO A 251 3.01 9.68 22.85
C PRO A 251 4.34 9.32 23.51
N LYS A 252 4.84 8.11 23.23
CA LYS A 252 6.02 7.55 23.92
C LYS A 252 7.32 8.26 23.53
N THR A 253 7.33 8.93 22.38
CA THR A 253 8.53 9.53 21.81
C THR A 253 8.32 11.02 21.59
N VAL A 254 9.16 11.84 22.24
CA VAL A 254 9.13 13.29 22.16
C VAL A 254 10.45 13.78 21.61
N VAL A 255 10.43 14.49 20.49
CA VAL A 255 11.62 14.93 19.78
C VAL A 255 11.63 16.45 19.64
N PRO A 256 12.52 17.15 20.35
CA PRO A 256 12.79 18.56 20.09
C PRO A 256 13.49 18.74 18.75
N VAL A 257 13.00 19.68 17.95
CA VAL A 257 13.60 20.02 16.66
C VAL A 257 13.56 21.52 16.41
N SER A 258 14.43 21.99 15.51
CA SER A 258 14.20 23.23 14.78
C SER A 258 14.14 22.91 13.28
N ALA A 259 12.94 22.94 12.72
CA ALA A 259 12.74 22.79 11.27
C ALA A 259 13.46 23.90 10.47
N LYS A 260 13.70 25.07 11.09
CA LYS A 260 14.35 26.21 10.44
C LYS A 260 15.86 26.03 10.32
N THR A 261 16.49 25.45 11.34
CA THR A 261 17.95 25.27 11.40
C THR A 261 18.40 23.82 11.25
N SER A 262 17.46 22.93 10.92
CA SER A 262 17.64 21.48 10.80
C SER A 262 18.18 20.77 12.06
N ILE A 263 18.06 21.40 13.23
CA ILE A 263 18.48 20.78 14.49
C ILE A 263 17.49 19.68 14.87
N GLY A 264 17.99 18.50 15.21
CA GLY A 264 17.18 17.39 15.72
C GLY A 264 16.45 16.57 14.65
N LEU A 265 16.55 16.93 13.36
CA LEU A 265 15.85 16.22 12.28
C LEU A 265 16.30 14.76 12.11
N GLY A 266 17.60 14.47 12.23
CA GLY A 266 18.08 13.07 12.21
C GLY A 266 17.51 12.21 13.34
N ARG A 267 17.35 12.75 14.56
CA ARG A 267 16.67 12.03 15.66
C ARG A 267 15.18 11.85 15.39
N LEU A 268 14.56 12.83 14.74
CA LEU A 268 13.16 12.70 14.32
C LEU A 268 13.01 11.61 13.26
N GLN A 269 13.93 11.53 12.29
CA GLN A 269 13.96 10.46 11.30
C GLN A 269 14.06 9.09 11.97
N GLU A 270 15.00 8.91 12.91
CA GLU A 270 15.13 7.66 13.69
C GLU A 270 13.83 7.32 14.44
N ALA A 271 13.25 8.30 15.14
CA ALA A 271 11.99 8.12 15.88
C ALA A 271 10.81 7.74 14.97
N LEU A 272 10.74 8.32 13.76
CA LEU A 272 9.70 7.99 12.79
C LEU A 272 9.87 6.59 12.23
N LEU A 273 11.10 6.17 11.93
CA LEU A 273 11.40 4.80 11.50
C LEU A 273 11.07 3.76 12.57
N GLU A 274 11.34 4.05 13.85
CA GLU A 274 10.97 3.19 14.96
C GLU A 274 9.46 3.10 15.18
N ALA A 275 8.73 4.16 14.84
CA ALA A 275 7.27 4.22 14.95
C ALA A 275 6.54 3.52 13.78
N LEU A 276 7.23 3.20 12.68
CA LEU A 276 6.64 2.52 11.55
C LEU A 276 6.10 1.13 11.96
N PRO A 277 4.90 0.74 11.47
CA PRO A 277 4.42 -0.62 11.64
C PRO A 277 5.41 -1.64 11.05
N ARG A 278 5.60 -2.77 11.74
CA ARG A 278 6.42 -3.86 11.20
C ARG A 278 5.60 -4.68 10.20
N GLU A 279 6.02 -4.71 8.94
CA GLU A 279 5.48 -5.71 7.99
C GLU A 279 6.04 -7.09 8.33
N SER A 280 5.15 -8.01 8.71
CA SER A 280 5.43 -9.43 8.77
C SER A 280 5.15 -10.07 7.41
N GLY A 281 6.19 -10.33 6.62
CA GLY A 281 6.09 -11.08 5.36
C GLY A 281 7.18 -10.74 4.35
N GLU A 282 7.62 -11.74 3.58
CA GLU A 282 8.45 -11.48 2.40
C GLU A 282 7.61 -10.79 1.32
N ALA A 283 8.23 -9.86 0.57
CA ALA A 283 7.58 -9.22 -0.57
C ALA A 283 7.26 -10.26 -1.67
N ARG A 284 6.01 -10.74 -1.71
CA ARG A 284 5.52 -11.73 -2.69
C ARG A 284 5.22 -11.14 -4.08
N GLY A 285 5.86 -10.03 -4.42
CA GLY A 285 5.68 -9.34 -5.70
C GLY A 285 4.89 -8.04 -5.58
N ILE A 286 4.59 -7.46 -6.74
CA ILE A 286 3.91 -6.17 -6.88
C ILE A 286 2.54 -6.43 -7.50
N PHE A 287 1.50 -6.22 -6.71
CA PHE A 287 0.11 -6.39 -7.11
C PHE A 287 -0.56 -5.02 -7.34
N ARG A 288 -1.53 -5.00 -8.24
CA ARG A 288 -2.37 -3.84 -8.57
C ARG A 288 -3.80 -4.09 -8.10
N GLU A 289 -4.59 -3.04 -8.01
CA GLU A 289 -6.01 -3.13 -7.66
C GLU A 289 -6.76 -4.11 -8.57
N ARG A 290 -6.47 -4.11 -9.87
CA ARG A 290 -7.04 -5.07 -10.81
C ARG A 290 -6.71 -6.52 -10.47
N HIS A 291 -5.53 -6.80 -9.91
CA HIS A 291 -5.13 -8.16 -9.55
C HIS A 291 -5.88 -8.63 -8.31
N ASP A 292 -5.99 -7.80 -7.29
CA ASP A 292 -6.77 -8.13 -6.09
C ASP A 292 -8.26 -8.29 -6.40
N ALA A 293 -8.83 -7.45 -7.27
CA ALA A 293 -10.21 -7.61 -7.71
C ALA A 293 -10.45 -8.97 -8.39
N LEU A 294 -9.54 -9.39 -9.28
CA LEU A 294 -9.61 -10.69 -9.95
C LEU A 294 -9.41 -11.86 -8.97
N LEU A 295 -8.45 -11.76 -8.06
CA LEU A 295 -8.21 -12.78 -7.04
C LEU A 295 -9.38 -12.87 -6.04
N ALA A 296 -10.02 -11.75 -5.70
CA ALA A 296 -11.20 -11.71 -4.84
C ALA A 296 -12.40 -12.39 -5.52
N ALA A 297 -12.61 -12.14 -6.81
CA ALA A 297 -13.63 -12.83 -7.60
C ALA A 297 -13.36 -14.34 -7.68
N CYS A 298 -12.11 -14.73 -7.96
CA CYS A 298 -11.66 -16.12 -7.98
C CYS A 298 -11.91 -16.80 -6.61
N GLU A 299 -11.53 -16.17 -5.51
CA GLU A 299 -11.76 -16.69 -4.16
C GLU A 299 -13.25 -16.90 -3.86
N GLN A 300 -14.10 -15.95 -4.26
CA GLN A 300 -15.54 -16.07 -4.09
C GLN A 300 -16.11 -17.24 -4.89
N ALA A 301 -15.70 -17.40 -6.14
CA ALA A 301 -16.11 -18.50 -7.00
C ALA A 301 -15.66 -19.86 -6.44
N LEU A 302 -14.41 -19.99 -5.98
CA LEU A 302 -13.90 -21.20 -5.31
C LEU A 302 -14.71 -21.57 -4.06
N LYS A 303 -15.09 -20.58 -3.24
CA LYS A 303 -15.92 -20.81 -2.04
C LYS A 303 -17.33 -21.26 -2.41
N ARG A 304 -17.93 -20.70 -3.45
CA ARG A 304 -19.25 -21.15 -3.95
C ARG A 304 -19.18 -22.58 -4.46
N ALA A 305 -18.16 -22.90 -5.28
CA ALA A 305 -17.92 -24.25 -5.76
C ALA A 305 -17.78 -25.26 -4.61
N ALA A 306 -16.99 -24.94 -3.58
CA ALA A 306 -16.81 -25.79 -2.42
C ALA A 306 -18.12 -26.03 -1.65
N GLY A 307 -19.00 -25.03 -1.56
CA GLY A 307 -20.32 -25.14 -0.93
C GLY A 307 -21.32 -25.96 -1.76
N ALA A 308 -21.24 -25.88 -3.09
CA ALA A 308 -22.14 -26.56 -4.02
C ALA A 308 -21.73 -28.02 -4.30
N LEU A 309 -20.45 -28.37 -4.11
CA LEU A 309 -19.83 -29.63 -4.56
C LEU A 309 -20.64 -30.91 -4.26
N ARG A 310 -21.31 -30.99 -3.10
CA ARG A 310 -22.10 -32.17 -2.71
C ARG A 310 -23.56 -32.12 -3.16
N ALA A 311 -24.16 -30.94 -3.17
CA ALA A 311 -25.60 -30.79 -3.35
C ALA A 311 -25.98 -30.47 -4.79
N GLU A 312 -25.11 -29.75 -5.50
CA GLU A 312 -25.34 -29.22 -6.84
C GLU A 312 -24.01 -29.28 -7.64
N PRO A 313 -23.51 -30.47 -8.02
CA PRO A 313 -22.20 -30.63 -8.65
C PRO A 313 -22.07 -29.91 -10.01
N GLU A 314 -23.15 -29.78 -10.77
CA GLU A 314 -23.19 -28.98 -12.02
C GLU A 314 -22.90 -27.50 -11.75
N LYS A 315 -23.48 -26.96 -10.68
CA LYS A 315 -23.25 -25.59 -10.24
C LYS A 315 -21.83 -25.41 -9.70
N ALA A 316 -21.31 -26.41 -8.99
CA ALA A 316 -19.92 -26.42 -8.56
C ALA A 316 -18.96 -26.36 -9.76
N ALA A 317 -19.22 -27.13 -10.83
CA ALA A 317 -18.44 -27.07 -12.07
C ALA A 317 -18.50 -25.68 -12.72
N ALA A 318 -19.69 -25.07 -12.81
CA ALA A 318 -19.86 -23.72 -13.34
C ALA A 318 -19.08 -22.67 -12.54
N ASP A 319 -19.14 -22.72 -11.20
CA ASP A 319 -18.37 -21.84 -10.31
C ASP A 319 -16.85 -22.06 -10.48
N LEU A 320 -16.38 -23.29 -10.73
CA LEU A 320 -14.96 -23.54 -10.99
C LEU A 320 -14.49 -22.96 -12.33
N TRP A 321 -15.32 -23.06 -13.38
CA TRP A 321 -15.03 -22.40 -14.65
C TRP A 321 -15.00 -20.88 -14.53
N GLU A 322 -15.86 -20.30 -13.69
CA GLU A 322 -15.79 -18.88 -13.35
C GLU A 322 -14.48 -18.54 -12.63
N ALA A 323 -14.05 -19.36 -11.67
CA ALA A 323 -12.78 -19.16 -10.96
C ALA A 323 -11.54 -19.28 -11.85
N LEU A 324 -11.60 -20.13 -12.89
CA LEU A 324 -10.49 -20.37 -13.83
C LEU A 324 -10.28 -19.20 -14.82
N ARG A 325 -11.36 -18.48 -15.15
CA ARG A 325 -11.40 -17.43 -16.17
C ARG A 325 -10.77 -16.12 -15.72
#